data_AF-A0A7S0DS73-F1
#
_entry.id   AF-A0A7S0DS73-F1
#
_cell.length_a   1.000
_cell.length_b   1.000
_cell.length_c   1.000
_cell.angle_alpha   90.00
_cell.angle_beta   90.00
_cell.angle_gamma   90.00
#
_symmetry.space_group_name_H-M   'P 1'
#
loop_
_entity.id
_entity.type
_entity.pdbx_description
1 polymer ?
#
loop_
_entity_poly.entity_id
_entity_poly.type
_entity_poly.pdbx_seq_one_letter_code
_entity_poly.pdbx_strand_id
1 'polypeptide(L)'
;HLKNLDNHVEICKVHPTWQRTKPSNPLDGHIGWVFVDPKDEKTTFSNTAGYGRFGAMPNTTVDTVNGFRTIREVYDSQKDKYTHTYSVPILYDKKTKSIVCNESAQIIEFFNKEFNDLSGVKKELD
;
A
#
# COMPACT_ATOMS: atom_id res chain seq x y z
N HIS A 1 13.43 9.83 3.01
CA HIS A 1 14.18 10.87 2.27
C HIS A 1 13.48 12.24 2.44
N LEU A 2 14.18 13.35 2.11
CA LEU A 2 13.85 14.77 2.38
C LEU A 2 13.74 15.12 3.87
N LYS A 3 12.70 14.68 4.57
CA LYS A 3 12.51 14.89 6.01
C LYS A 3 13.28 13.91 6.91
N ASN A 4 14.01 12.97 6.32
CA ASN A 4 14.73 11.88 7.02
C ASN A 4 13.80 10.96 7.86
N LEU A 5 12.61 10.67 7.31
CA LEU A 5 11.60 9.81 7.95
C LEU A 5 11.83 8.30 7.75
N ASP A 6 12.92 7.89 7.11
CA ASP A 6 13.16 6.49 6.72
C ASP A 6 13.24 5.53 7.92
N ASN A 7 13.59 6.06 9.11
CA ASN A 7 13.61 5.30 10.37
C ASN A 7 12.26 5.27 11.11
N HIS A 8 11.30 6.07 10.67
CA HIS A 8 10.01 6.29 11.36
C HIS A 8 8.81 5.79 10.55
N VAL A 9 8.91 5.81 9.23
CA VAL A 9 7.84 5.42 8.31
C VAL A 9 8.35 4.28 7.43
N GLU A 10 7.76 3.10 7.61
CA GLU A 10 8.00 1.95 6.73
C GLU A 10 7.22 2.11 5.42
N ILE A 11 7.84 1.73 4.30
CA ILE A 11 7.23 1.76 2.97
C ILE A 11 6.89 0.33 2.54
N CYS A 12 5.60 0.08 2.28
CA CYS A 12 5.13 -1.12 1.59
C CYS A 12 4.85 -0.80 0.12
N LYS A 13 5.27 -1.69 -0.79
CA LYS A 13 5.18 -1.48 -2.24
C LYS A 13 4.38 -2.61 -2.88
N VAL A 14 3.29 -2.25 -3.52
CA VAL A 14 2.42 -3.18 -4.27
C VAL A 14 2.99 -3.48 -5.65
N HIS A 15 2.55 -4.61 -6.22
CA HIS A 15 2.91 -5.00 -7.57
C HIS A 15 2.24 -4.08 -8.61
N PRO A 16 2.96 -3.66 -9.68
CA PRO A 16 2.45 -2.70 -10.66
C PRO A 16 1.30 -3.24 -11.52
N THR A 17 1.19 -4.56 -11.66
CA THR A 17 0.13 -5.22 -12.43
C THR A 17 -1.06 -5.56 -11.54
N TRP A 18 -2.22 -4.96 -11.82
CA TRP A 18 -3.47 -5.25 -11.10
C TRP A 18 -3.95 -6.68 -11.29
N GLN A 19 -4.47 -7.28 -10.23
CA GLN A 19 -5.01 -8.64 -10.20
C GLN A 19 -6.39 -8.66 -9.55
N ARG A 20 -7.12 -9.78 -9.70
CA ARG A 20 -8.39 -9.98 -8.99
C ARG A 20 -8.17 -9.90 -7.48
N THR A 21 -8.94 -9.05 -6.83
CA THR A 21 -8.80 -8.78 -5.40
C THR A 21 -9.54 -9.78 -4.51
N LYS A 22 -10.54 -10.48 -5.04
CA LYS A 22 -11.25 -11.59 -4.37
C LYS A 22 -11.34 -12.80 -5.31
N PRO A 23 -10.22 -13.49 -5.59
CA PRO A 23 -10.20 -14.58 -6.57
C PRO A 23 -11.08 -15.78 -6.19
N SER A 24 -11.41 -15.94 -4.90
CA SER A 24 -12.34 -16.96 -4.42
C SER A 24 -13.81 -16.66 -4.72
N ASN A 25 -14.18 -15.41 -5.05
CA ASN A 25 -15.52 -15.02 -5.40
C ASN A 25 -15.61 -14.70 -6.91
N PRO A 26 -16.09 -15.62 -7.75
CA PRO A 26 -16.12 -15.41 -9.20
C PRO A 26 -17.06 -14.28 -9.65
N LEU A 27 -18.08 -13.95 -8.86
CA LEU A 27 -19.01 -12.86 -9.11
C LEU A 27 -18.37 -11.49 -8.83
N ASP A 28 -17.28 -11.47 -8.07
CA ASP A 28 -16.52 -10.25 -7.79
C ASP A 28 -15.45 -10.05 -8.87
N GLY A 29 -15.78 -9.17 -9.82
CA GLY A 29 -14.89 -8.77 -10.91
C GLY A 29 -13.83 -7.74 -10.53
N HIS A 30 -13.76 -7.31 -9.27
CA HIS A 30 -12.87 -6.21 -8.89
C HIS A 30 -11.39 -6.58 -9.00
N ILE A 31 -10.65 -5.72 -9.69
CA ILE A 31 -9.23 -5.80 -9.95
C ILE A 31 -8.51 -4.63 -9.28
N GLY A 32 -7.30 -4.83 -8.78
CA GLY A 32 -6.54 -3.76 -8.14
C GLY A 32 -5.17 -4.19 -7.67
N TRP A 33 -4.57 -3.34 -6.84
CA TRP A 33 -3.23 -3.51 -6.29
C TRP A 33 -3.11 -4.72 -5.37
N VAL A 34 -2.03 -5.49 -5.55
CA VAL A 34 -1.71 -6.68 -4.75
C VAL A 34 -0.32 -6.61 -4.15
N PHE A 35 -0.16 -7.20 -2.97
CA PHE A 35 1.12 -7.43 -2.32
C PHE A 35 1.75 -8.72 -2.85
N VAL A 36 3.04 -8.68 -3.10
CA VAL A 36 3.80 -9.81 -3.66
C VAL A 36 5.11 -9.92 -2.93
N ASP A 37 5.46 -11.14 -2.52
CA ASP A 37 6.80 -11.41 -2.02
C ASP A 37 7.80 -11.29 -3.19
N PRO A 38 8.80 -10.40 -3.13
CA PRO A 38 9.81 -10.28 -4.17
C PRO A 38 10.59 -11.58 -4.41
N LYS A 39 10.57 -12.53 -3.46
CA LYS A 39 11.20 -13.86 -3.55
C LYS A 39 10.29 -14.92 -4.13
N ASP A 40 9.03 -14.61 -4.43
CA ASP A 40 8.12 -15.57 -5.07
C ASP A 40 8.38 -15.65 -6.58
N GLU A 41 9.32 -16.53 -6.95
CA GLU A 41 9.69 -16.80 -8.34
C GLU A 41 8.60 -17.51 -9.14
N LYS A 42 7.57 -18.06 -8.48
CA LYS A 42 6.51 -18.84 -9.12
C LYS A 42 5.35 -17.96 -9.56
N THR A 43 5.07 -16.90 -8.81
CA THR A 43 3.98 -15.98 -9.12
C THR A 43 4.31 -15.19 -10.38
N THR A 44 3.44 -15.33 -11.39
CA THR A 44 3.49 -14.52 -12.61
C THR A 44 2.10 -14.04 -12.99
N PHE A 45 1.99 -12.76 -13.29
CA PHE A 45 0.75 -12.07 -13.60
C PHE A 45 0.70 -11.62 -15.05
N SER A 46 -0.47 -11.75 -15.65
CA SER A 46 -0.80 -11.02 -16.87
C SER A 46 -1.60 -9.78 -16.51
N ASN A 47 -1.58 -8.77 -17.39
CA ASN A 47 -2.47 -7.63 -17.22
C ASN A 47 -3.94 -8.05 -17.38
N THR A 48 -4.84 -7.11 -17.11
CA THR A 48 -6.29 -7.36 -17.09
C THR A 48 -6.87 -7.72 -18.46
N ALA A 49 -6.16 -7.39 -19.55
CA ALA A 49 -6.49 -7.79 -20.92
C ALA A 49 -5.88 -9.15 -21.31
N GLY A 50 -5.17 -9.82 -20.41
CA GLY A 50 -4.56 -11.14 -20.64
C GLY A 50 -3.18 -11.11 -21.32
N TYR A 51 -2.56 -9.93 -21.44
CA TYR A 51 -1.27 -9.77 -22.10
C TYR A 51 -0.11 -9.63 -21.12
N GLY A 52 1.06 -10.07 -21.56
CA GLY A 52 2.31 -10.01 -20.79
C GLY A 52 2.39 -11.04 -19.67
N ARG A 53 3.61 -11.20 -19.13
CA ARG A 53 3.88 -12.06 -17.98
C ARG A 53 4.90 -11.36 -17.09
N PHE A 54 4.43 -10.89 -15.95
CA PHE A 54 5.18 -10.09 -14.99
C PHE A 54 5.30 -10.90 -13.70
N GLY A 55 6.51 -11.32 -13.36
CA GLY A 55 6.79 -12.03 -12.11
C GLY A 55 6.82 -11.09 -10.91
N ALA A 56 7.19 -11.62 -9.74
CA ALA A 56 7.55 -10.79 -8.60
C ALA A 56 8.62 -9.77 -8.99
N MET A 57 8.47 -8.53 -8.52
CA MET A 57 9.39 -7.43 -8.83
C MET A 57 10.32 -7.20 -7.63
N PRO A 58 11.61 -6.89 -7.82
CA PRO A 58 12.58 -6.75 -6.71
C PRO A 58 12.17 -5.74 -5.63
N ASN A 59 11.36 -4.75 -6.00
CA ASN A 59 10.92 -3.67 -5.11
C ASN A 59 9.50 -3.87 -4.57
N THR A 60 8.84 -5.01 -4.81
CA THR A 60 7.56 -5.31 -4.17
C THR A 60 7.76 -5.80 -2.74
N THR A 61 6.73 -5.67 -1.92
CA THR A 61 6.72 -6.17 -0.55
C THR A 61 5.45 -6.95 -0.28
N VAL A 62 5.55 -7.88 0.67
CA VAL A 62 4.36 -8.38 1.38
C VAL A 62 3.85 -7.33 2.36
N ASP A 63 2.60 -7.43 2.78
CA ASP A 63 2.11 -6.69 3.94
C ASP A 63 2.61 -7.39 5.22
N THR A 64 3.63 -6.79 5.85
CA THR A 64 4.24 -7.29 7.09
C THR A 64 3.41 -6.98 8.34
N VAL A 65 2.38 -6.14 8.22
CA VAL A 65 1.59 -5.64 9.36
C VAL A 65 0.36 -6.51 9.59
N ASN A 66 -0.39 -6.79 8.53
CA ASN A 66 -1.65 -7.56 8.63
C ASN A 66 -1.64 -8.86 7.83
N GLY A 67 -0.66 -9.06 6.95
CA GLY A 67 -0.64 -10.21 6.05
C GLY A 67 -1.69 -10.14 4.94
N PHE A 68 -2.21 -8.95 4.62
CA PHE A 68 -3.13 -8.78 3.51
C PHE A 68 -2.45 -9.07 2.16
N ARG A 69 -3.24 -9.56 1.21
CA ARG A 69 -2.81 -9.83 -0.16
C ARG A 69 -3.15 -8.70 -1.11
N THR A 70 -4.16 -7.89 -0.79
CA THR A 70 -4.64 -6.81 -1.66
C THR A 70 -4.86 -5.51 -0.90
N ILE A 71 -4.75 -4.37 -1.60
CA ILE A 71 -5.13 -3.08 -1.03
C ILE A 71 -6.61 -3.04 -0.65
N ARG A 72 -7.45 -3.76 -1.40
CA ARG A 72 -8.87 -3.89 -1.05
C ARG A 72 -9.09 -4.46 0.35
N GLU A 73 -8.32 -5.48 0.76
CA GLU A 73 -8.42 -6.02 2.11
C GLU A 73 -8.04 -4.99 3.19
N VAL A 74 -7.10 -4.09 2.91
CA VAL A 74 -6.76 -2.96 3.80
C VAL A 74 -8.00 -2.11 4.06
N TYR A 75 -8.71 -1.71 3.01
CA TYR A 75 -9.93 -0.91 3.12
C TYR A 75 -11.13 -1.68 3.69
N ASP A 76 -11.33 -2.93 3.27
CA ASP A 76 -12.42 -3.79 3.75
C ASP A 76 -12.25 -4.12 5.26
N SER A 77 -11.03 -4.04 5.81
CA SER A 77 -10.76 -4.23 7.24
C SER A 77 -11.17 -3.05 8.13
N GLN A 78 -11.48 -1.90 7.53
CA GLN A 78 -11.79 -0.70 8.28
C GLN A 78 -13.24 -0.70 8.80
N LYS A 79 -13.46 -0.14 9.99
CA LYS A 79 -14.78 -0.12 10.64
C LYS A 79 -15.79 0.73 9.88
N ASP A 80 -15.33 1.86 9.33
CA ASP A 80 -16.15 2.70 8.48
C ASP A 80 -16.12 2.14 7.07
N LYS A 81 -17.30 2.00 6.46
CA LYS A 81 -17.40 1.55 5.08
C LYS A 81 -16.81 2.62 4.17
N TYR A 82 -15.52 2.50 3.88
CA TYR A 82 -14.88 3.27 2.83
C TYR A 82 -15.55 2.90 1.51
N THR A 83 -16.31 3.84 1.01
CA THR A 83 -16.87 3.82 -0.33
C THR A 83 -16.10 4.95 -1.00
N HIS A 84 -15.25 4.75 -2.01
CA HIS A 84 -15.66 4.42 -3.36
C HIS A 84 -14.46 3.99 -4.23
N THR A 85 -13.23 3.93 -3.68
CA THR A 85 -12.01 3.61 -4.44
C THR A 85 -10.96 2.98 -3.53
N TYR A 86 -10.37 1.87 -3.98
CA TYR A 86 -9.24 1.22 -3.32
C TYR A 86 -7.92 1.79 -3.88
N SER A 87 -7.48 2.94 -3.37
CA SER A 87 -6.36 3.71 -3.93
C SER A 87 -5.05 3.55 -3.15
N VAL A 88 -3.97 4.02 -3.77
CA VAL A 88 -2.67 4.30 -3.13
C VAL A 88 -2.28 5.75 -3.48
N PRO A 89 -1.47 6.45 -2.67
CA PRO A 89 -0.83 6.01 -1.41
C PRO A 89 -1.81 5.86 -0.24
N ILE A 90 -1.37 5.11 0.79
CA ILE A 90 -2.09 4.95 2.07
C ILE A 90 -1.10 5.24 3.19
N LEU A 91 -1.45 6.17 4.09
CA LEU A 91 -0.84 6.29 5.40
C LEU A 91 -1.61 5.41 6.38
N TYR A 92 -0.95 4.42 6.95
CA TYR A 92 -1.56 3.40 7.79
C TYR A 92 -0.95 3.40 9.19
N ASP A 93 -1.79 3.41 10.23
CA ASP A 93 -1.34 3.27 11.61
C ASP A 93 -1.34 1.79 12.02
N LYS A 94 -0.14 1.26 12.23
CA LYS A 94 0.07 -0.14 12.64
C LYS A 94 -0.44 -0.45 14.06
N LYS A 95 -0.54 0.54 14.94
CA LYS A 95 -0.96 0.34 16.34
C LYS A 95 -2.47 0.17 16.43
N THR A 96 -3.21 1.07 15.78
CA THR A 96 -4.68 1.04 15.75
C THR A 96 -5.23 0.18 14.61
N LYS A 97 -4.37 -0.25 13.68
CA LYS A 97 -4.69 -1.04 12.49
C LYS A 97 -5.71 -0.35 11.57
N SER A 98 -5.55 0.96 11.40
CA SER A 98 -6.45 1.77 10.59
C SER A 98 -5.75 2.65 9.56
N ILE A 99 -6.46 2.97 8.49
CA ILE A 99 -6.06 3.98 7.52
C ILE A 99 -6.16 5.35 8.19
N VAL A 100 -5.05 6.08 8.25
CA VAL A 100 -5.00 7.46 8.74
C VAL A 100 -5.42 8.42 7.62
N CYS A 101 -4.88 8.22 6.42
CA CYS A 101 -5.16 9.05 5.25
C CYS A 101 -4.87 8.29 3.95
N ASN A 102 -5.66 8.55 2.91
CA ASN A 102 -5.43 8.04 1.55
C ASN A 102 -5.41 9.15 0.49
N GLU A 103 -5.33 10.42 0.92
CA GLU A 103 -5.15 11.56 0.04
C GLU A 103 -3.69 11.98 0.04
N SER A 104 -3.05 11.85 -1.12
CA SER A 104 -1.62 12.10 -1.32
C SER A 104 -1.17 13.50 -0.87
N ALA A 105 -1.95 14.54 -1.18
CA ALA A 105 -1.63 15.92 -0.79
C ALA A 105 -1.61 16.08 0.75
N GLN A 106 -2.61 15.51 1.43
CA GLN A 106 -2.71 15.57 2.89
C GLN A 106 -1.61 14.72 3.57
N ILE A 107 -1.24 13.58 3.01
CA ILE A 107 -0.12 12.77 3.51
C ILE A 107 1.19 13.58 3.49
N ILE A 108 1.44 14.34 2.42
CA ILE A 108 2.63 15.19 2.33
C ILE A 108 2.61 16.29 3.39
N GLU A 109 1.45 16.92 3.64
CA GLU A 109 1.31 17.93 4.70
C GLU A 109 1.62 17.34 6.09
N PHE A 110 1.13 16.13 6.37
CA PHE A 110 1.45 15.42 7.62
C PHE A 110 2.95 15.14 7.75
N PHE A 111 3.59 14.66 6.69
CA PHE A 111 5.04 14.40 6.71
C PHE A 111 5.89 15.65 6.89
N ASN A 112 5.42 16.81 6.44
CA ASN A 112 6.12 18.06 6.64
C ASN A 112 6.04 18.51 8.11
N LYS A 113 4.88 18.40 8.77
CA LYS A 113 4.66 19.05 10.08
C LYS A 113 4.66 18.10 11.27
N GLU A 114 3.95 16.98 11.17
CA GLU A 114 3.56 16.15 12.34
C GLU A 114 4.72 15.34 12.92
N PHE A 115 5.85 15.23 12.19
CA PHE A 115 7.01 14.45 12.60
C PHE A 115 8.20 15.32 13.05
N ASN A 116 8.04 16.65 13.11
CA ASN A 116 9.13 17.60 13.39
C ASN A 116 9.80 17.42 14.76
N ASP A 117 9.08 16.85 15.73
CA ASP A 117 9.59 16.62 17.08
C ASP A 117 10.36 15.31 17.23
N LEU A 118 10.41 14.47 16.17
CA LEU A 118 11.17 13.22 16.20
C LEU A 118 12.67 13.47 15.99
N SER A 119 13.48 12.72 16.74
CA SER A 119 14.93 12.79 16.64
C SER A 119 15.40 12.47 15.22
N GLY A 120 16.26 13.34 14.67
CA GLY A 120 16.87 13.16 13.35
C GLY A 120 16.01 13.62 12.17
N VAL A 121 14.79 14.13 12.40
CA VAL A 121 13.95 14.73 11.35
C VAL A 121 14.45 16.13 10.97
N LYS A 122 14.48 16.41 9.67
CA LYS A 122 14.88 17.72 9.12
C LYS A 122 13.72 18.70 9.15
N LYS A 123 13.56 19.42 10.25
CA LYS A 123 12.48 20.40 10.46
C LYS A 123 12.65 21.70 9.65
N GLU A 124 13.85 21.97 9.18
CA GLU A 124 14.22 23.16 8.40
C GLU A 124 13.78 23.14 6.93
N LEU A 125 13.14 22.05 6.47
CA LEU A 125 12.74 21.82 5.08
C LEU A 125 11.21 21.97 4.85
N ASP A 126 10.53 22.66 5.75
CA ASP A 126 9.08 22.96 5.64
C ASP A 126 8.76 24.00 4.56
#